data_AF-A0A135LEI7-F1
#
_entry.id   AF-A0A135LEI7-F1
#
_cell.length_a   1.000
_cell.length_b   1.000
_cell.length_c   1.000
_cell.angle_alpha   90.00
_cell.angle_beta   90.00
_cell.angle_gamma   90.00
#
_symmetry.space_group_name_H-M   'P 1'
#
loop_
_entity.id
_entity.type
_entity.pdbx_description
1 polymer ?
#
loop_
_entity_poly.entity_id
_entity_poly.type
_entity_poly.pdbx_seq_one_letter_code
_entity_poly.pdbx_strand_id
1 'polypeptide(L)'
;MSNTEKGSCCKGNELPGEPRTLKSRVLESGASMIQDFRPVKQICAHLHAFHFYASDPTRCVEANHYCTHLTEDIRQCLIYDSPETNARLIGVEYMVSPRIFATLPAEERKLWHTHEFEVKSGMLIMPAPAGVPDAVWEAAETAEMQDVAPIYGKTYHFWQVDRGDPVPMGEPQLMGSFVSNESVKVAHPAGLDSLLEDRNKRFGVDHRQKAKKREGIEPVEKHPVAGFNPRTIGRLALNGTSTFCACALIWEHLITIQLSEGPSMYPTFDVRGDWLLISRMHRNGKGIEVGDVVRYGHPNFQGVHVAKRVVGMPGDFVCQDKPLSTDIGKEGNMIQIPEGHVFLAGDNLPWSRDSRNYGPVPMGLINGKIIARVWPLSKMEWVTNPLQPAQLEAQNI
;
A
#
# COMPACT_ATOMS: atom_id res chain seq x y z
N MET A 1 16.30 33.18 -12.28
CA MET A 1 17.56 32.63 -12.82
C MET A 1 18.61 32.65 -11.72
N SER A 2 18.85 31.51 -11.08
CA SER A 2 20.16 31.18 -10.49
C SER A 2 20.18 29.68 -10.26
N ASN A 3 21.12 29.03 -10.92
CA ASN A 3 21.19 27.61 -11.19
C ASN A 3 21.21 26.72 -9.95
N THR A 4 20.43 25.65 -10.04
CA THR A 4 20.64 24.35 -9.42
C THR A 4 22.01 23.78 -9.78
N GLU A 5 22.94 23.78 -8.84
CA GLU A 5 24.06 22.84 -8.81
C GLU A 5 23.73 21.72 -7.82
N LYS A 6 23.10 20.64 -8.33
CA LYS A 6 23.18 19.32 -7.69
C LYS A 6 24.38 18.63 -8.30
N GLY A 7 25.55 18.81 -7.68
CA GLY A 7 26.80 18.18 -8.09
C GLY A 7 27.62 17.80 -6.86
N SER A 8 28.15 16.58 -6.88
CA SER A 8 29.00 15.92 -5.88
C SER A 8 28.27 15.14 -4.77
N CYS A 9 28.20 13.82 -4.97
CA CYS A 9 27.67 12.82 -4.02
C CYS A 9 28.67 12.43 -2.91
N CYS A 10 29.84 13.08 -2.85
CA CYS A 10 30.91 12.71 -1.91
C CYS A 10 31.42 13.95 -1.17
N LYS A 11 30.61 14.53 -0.28
CA LYS A 11 31.11 15.43 0.78
C LYS A 11 31.17 14.64 2.08
N GLY A 12 32.39 14.52 2.62
CA GLY A 12 32.79 14.06 3.96
C GLY A 12 31.79 13.21 4.75
N ASN A 13 32.12 11.93 4.96
CA ASN A 13 31.45 11.07 5.94
C ASN A 13 31.70 11.59 7.38
N GLU A 14 30.94 12.61 7.80
CA GLU A 14 30.85 13.06 9.18
C GLU A 14 29.93 12.10 9.95
N LEU A 15 30.50 11.00 10.43
CA LEU A 15 29.83 10.12 11.38
C LEU A 15 29.48 10.89 12.66
N PRO A 16 28.31 10.67 13.28
CA PRO A 16 27.98 11.30 14.54
C PRO A 16 28.93 10.82 15.66
N GLY A 17 29.38 11.75 16.50
CA GLY A 17 30.21 11.48 17.67
C GLY A 17 31.59 12.14 17.64
N GLU A 18 32.29 12.07 18.77
CA GLU A 18 33.64 12.62 18.91
C GLU A 18 34.69 11.75 18.20
N PRO A 19 35.75 12.34 17.61
CA PRO A 19 36.84 11.58 17.01
C PRO A 19 37.52 10.63 18.01
N ARG A 20 38.06 9.52 17.50
CA ARG A 20 38.86 8.58 18.32
C ARG A 20 40.01 9.30 19.03
N THR A 21 40.01 9.22 20.36
CA THR A 21 41.05 9.80 21.22
C THR A 21 42.43 9.17 20.96
N LEU A 22 43.51 9.88 21.29
CA LEU A 22 44.87 9.34 21.21
C LEU A 22 45.03 8.04 22.02
N LYS A 23 44.41 8.00 23.21
CA LYS A 23 44.38 6.81 24.07
C LYS A 23 43.76 5.61 23.34
N SER A 24 42.60 5.80 22.72
CA SER A 24 41.92 4.73 21.95
C SER A 24 42.80 4.24 20.80
N ARG A 25 43.40 5.15 20.04
CA ARG A 25 44.30 4.79 18.92
C ARG A 25 45.48 3.93 19.40
N VAL A 26 46.15 4.33 20.47
CA VAL A 26 47.30 3.57 21.02
C VAL A 26 46.88 2.20 21.54
N LEU A 27 45.77 2.12 22.27
CA LEU A 27 45.25 0.84 22.78
C LEU A 27 44.81 -0.09 21.65
N GLU A 28 44.10 0.43 20.65
CA GLU A 28 43.67 -0.34 19.47
C GLU A 28 44.87 -0.81 18.64
N SER A 29 45.89 0.02 18.44
CA SER A 29 47.13 -0.39 17.77
C SER A 29 47.83 -1.53 18.54
N GLY A 30 48.00 -1.39 19.86
CA GLY A 30 48.58 -2.44 20.70
C GLY A 30 47.76 -3.73 20.68
N ALA A 31 46.43 -3.63 20.75
CA ALA A 31 45.54 -4.78 20.62
C ALA A 31 45.66 -5.45 19.24
N SER A 32 45.74 -4.68 18.16
CA SER A 32 45.83 -5.21 16.80
C SER A 32 47.13 -5.97 16.51
N MET A 33 48.19 -5.69 17.28
CA MET A 33 49.47 -6.41 17.19
C MET A 33 49.44 -7.78 17.88
N ILE A 34 48.56 -7.97 18.87
CA ILE A 34 48.51 -9.20 19.70
C ILE A 34 47.33 -10.08 19.30
N GLN A 35 46.21 -9.47 18.89
CA GLN A 35 45.02 -10.19 18.47
C GLN A 35 45.16 -10.72 17.04
N ASP A 36 44.64 -11.91 16.82
CA ASP A 36 44.70 -12.57 15.52
C ASP A 36 43.35 -12.51 14.79
N PHE A 37 43.24 -11.60 13.83
CA PHE A 37 42.04 -11.40 12.99
C PHE A 37 41.94 -12.39 11.83
N ARG A 38 42.14 -13.69 12.09
CA ARG A 38 42.18 -14.75 11.06
C ARG A 38 41.04 -14.66 10.03
N PRO A 39 39.75 -14.55 10.41
CA PRO A 39 38.68 -14.48 9.43
C PRO A 39 38.76 -13.26 8.51
N VAL A 40 39.10 -12.08 9.05
CA VAL A 40 39.21 -10.84 8.27
C VAL A 40 40.42 -10.89 7.33
N LYS A 41 41.51 -11.53 7.74
CA LYS A 41 42.71 -11.75 6.91
C LYS A 41 42.47 -12.71 5.72
N GLN A 42 41.33 -13.39 5.64
CA GLN A 42 40.96 -14.26 4.50
C GLN A 42 40.28 -13.52 3.34
N ILE A 43 39.99 -12.22 3.50
CA ILE A 43 39.46 -11.40 2.40
C ILE A 43 40.48 -11.40 1.26
N CYS A 44 40.06 -11.86 0.08
CA CYS A 44 40.92 -12.12 -1.06
C CYS A 44 40.57 -11.29 -2.31
N ALA A 45 39.41 -10.63 -2.32
CA ALA A 45 38.98 -9.81 -3.45
C ALA A 45 38.27 -8.53 -3.00
N HIS A 46 38.50 -7.44 -3.74
CA HIS A 46 37.75 -6.20 -3.66
C HIS A 46 36.96 -6.03 -4.96
N LEU A 47 35.64 -6.13 -4.89
CA LEU A 47 34.74 -5.86 -6.02
C LEU A 47 34.03 -4.53 -5.80
N HIS A 48 33.74 -3.83 -6.88
CA HIS A 48 32.99 -2.58 -6.88
C HIS A 48 31.77 -2.71 -7.79
N ALA A 49 30.59 -2.43 -7.25
CA ALA A 49 29.30 -2.63 -7.90
C ALA A 49 28.26 -1.56 -7.49
N PHE A 50 27.05 -1.67 -8.01
CA PHE A 50 25.91 -0.83 -7.62
C PHE A 50 24.70 -1.69 -7.30
N HIS A 51 24.12 -1.46 -6.13
CA HIS A 51 22.93 -2.17 -5.69
C HIS A 51 21.70 -1.28 -5.76
N PHE A 52 20.56 -1.82 -6.19
CA PHE A 52 19.26 -1.16 -6.04
C PHE A 52 18.45 -1.80 -4.91
N TYR A 53 17.55 -1.04 -4.30
CA TYR A 53 16.65 -1.57 -3.27
C TYR A 53 15.58 -2.45 -3.94
N ALA A 54 15.53 -3.75 -3.64
CA ALA A 54 14.51 -4.64 -4.21
C ALA A 54 13.07 -4.16 -3.91
N SER A 55 12.94 -3.41 -2.82
CA SER A 55 11.72 -2.85 -2.26
C SER A 55 11.34 -1.50 -2.88
N ASP A 56 12.30 -0.79 -3.48
CA ASP A 56 12.18 0.50 -4.17
C ASP A 56 13.28 0.64 -5.27
N PRO A 57 13.04 0.10 -6.48
CA PRO A 57 14.05 0.09 -7.55
C PRO A 57 14.41 1.46 -8.13
N THR A 58 13.81 2.54 -7.64
CA THR A 58 14.13 3.91 -8.05
C THR A 58 15.37 4.48 -7.37
N ARG A 59 15.93 3.73 -6.41
CA ARG A 59 17.09 4.12 -5.62
C ARG A 59 18.20 3.09 -5.77
N CYS A 60 19.44 3.57 -5.83
CA CYS A 60 20.62 2.72 -5.85
C CYS A 60 21.76 3.30 -5.01
N VAL A 61 22.68 2.42 -4.62
CA VAL A 61 23.82 2.73 -3.75
C VAL A 61 25.06 2.04 -4.31
N GLU A 62 26.18 2.75 -4.28
CA GLU A 62 27.49 2.21 -4.58
C GLU A 62 27.93 1.20 -3.50
N ALA A 63 28.47 0.06 -3.90
CA ALA A 63 28.80 -1.04 -3.01
C ALA A 63 30.25 -1.51 -3.22
N ASN A 64 31.06 -1.43 -2.16
CA ASN A 64 32.43 -1.94 -2.11
C ASN A 64 32.44 -3.28 -1.37
N HIS A 65 32.61 -4.35 -2.12
CA HIS A 65 32.60 -5.71 -1.61
C HIS A 65 34.00 -6.18 -1.27
N TYR A 66 34.18 -6.65 -0.04
CA TYR A 66 35.41 -7.30 0.41
C TYR A 66 35.10 -8.77 0.67
N CYS A 67 35.44 -9.60 -0.31
CA CYS A 67 34.98 -10.96 -0.42
C CYS A 67 35.98 -11.97 0.11
N THR A 68 35.46 -13.05 0.68
CA THR A 68 36.18 -14.26 1.09
C THR A 68 35.63 -15.45 0.32
N HIS A 69 36.52 -16.20 -0.33
CA HIS A 69 36.21 -17.51 -0.90
C HIS A 69 36.20 -18.57 0.19
N LEU A 70 35.01 -19.07 0.56
CA LEU A 70 34.90 -20.16 1.54
C LEU A 70 35.09 -21.52 0.89
N THR A 71 34.47 -21.69 -0.27
CA THR A 71 34.60 -22.86 -1.15
C THR A 71 34.47 -22.40 -2.60
N GLU A 72 34.69 -23.30 -3.56
CA GLU A 72 34.38 -23.06 -4.98
C GLU A 72 32.91 -22.68 -5.23
N ASP A 73 32.01 -23.03 -4.32
CA ASP A 73 30.58 -22.80 -4.46
C ASP A 73 30.02 -21.67 -3.60
N ILE A 74 30.79 -21.16 -2.63
CA ILE A 74 30.29 -20.20 -1.64
C ILE A 74 31.31 -19.09 -1.43
N ARG A 75 30.85 -17.87 -1.69
CA ARG A 75 31.55 -16.63 -1.36
C ARG A 75 30.72 -15.83 -0.37
N GLN A 76 31.39 -15.06 0.47
CA GLN A 76 30.73 -14.07 1.33
C GLN A 76 31.50 -12.76 1.29
N CYS A 77 30.78 -11.65 1.31
CA CYS A 77 31.37 -10.32 1.22
C CYS A 77 30.86 -9.42 2.34
N LEU A 78 31.78 -8.65 2.93
CA LEU A 78 31.43 -7.47 3.71
C LEU A 78 31.29 -6.30 2.74
N ILE A 79 30.22 -5.53 2.85
CA ILE A 79 29.93 -4.42 1.94
C ILE A 79 30.10 -3.09 2.67
N TYR A 80 30.90 -2.21 2.08
CA TYR A 80 31.14 -0.86 2.55
C TYR A 80 30.63 0.19 1.55
N ASP A 81 30.27 1.38 2.04
CA ASP A 81 29.84 2.50 1.21
C ASP A 81 30.98 3.17 0.41
N SER A 82 32.23 2.91 0.79
CA SER A 82 33.43 3.45 0.16
C SER A 82 34.61 2.50 0.41
N PRO A 83 35.71 2.62 -0.36
CA PRO A 83 36.95 1.87 -0.12
C PRO A 83 37.88 2.55 0.91
N GLU A 84 37.45 3.65 1.52
CA GLU A 84 38.29 4.47 2.41
C GLU A 84 38.38 3.91 3.83
N THR A 85 39.38 4.35 4.58
CA THR A 85 39.65 3.84 5.95
C THR A 85 38.53 4.11 6.97
N ASN A 86 37.64 5.08 6.71
CA ASN A 86 36.49 5.42 7.55
C ASN A 86 35.15 4.99 6.92
N ALA A 87 35.18 4.05 5.98
CA ALA A 87 33.98 3.54 5.33
C ALA A 87 33.00 2.90 6.32
N ARG A 88 31.71 3.07 6.05
CA ARG A 88 30.63 2.47 6.83
C ARG A 88 30.40 1.05 6.34
N LEU A 89 30.34 0.08 7.25
CA LEU A 89 29.85 -1.27 6.92
C LEU A 89 28.34 -1.16 6.67
N ILE A 90 27.93 -1.28 5.42
CA ILE A 90 26.53 -1.09 5.01
C ILE A 90 25.81 -2.40 4.79
N GLY A 91 26.50 -3.53 4.59
CA GLY A 91 25.81 -4.78 4.26
C GLY A 91 26.68 -6.02 4.24
N VAL A 92 26.04 -7.13 3.91
CA VAL A 92 26.68 -8.41 3.59
C VAL A 92 26.05 -9.00 2.35
N GLU A 93 26.86 -9.72 1.59
CA GLU A 93 26.42 -10.55 0.48
C GLU A 93 26.89 -11.99 0.65
N TYR A 94 26.04 -12.93 0.28
CA TYR A 94 26.40 -14.32 0.06
C TYR A 94 26.25 -14.62 -1.42
N MET A 95 27.25 -15.24 -2.02
CA MET A 95 27.21 -15.65 -3.42
C MET A 95 27.34 -17.16 -3.50
N VAL A 96 26.49 -17.79 -4.29
CA VAL A 96 26.46 -19.26 -4.44
C VAL A 96 26.48 -19.69 -5.90
N SER A 97 27.09 -20.85 -6.16
CA SER A 97 27.10 -21.42 -7.51
C SER A 97 25.71 -21.81 -7.99
N PRO A 98 25.50 -21.92 -9.33
CA PRO A 98 24.24 -22.43 -9.89
C PRO A 98 23.81 -23.78 -9.30
N ARG A 99 24.78 -24.64 -8.95
CA ARG A 99 24.54 -25.94 -8.31
C ARG A 99 23.84 -25.78 -6.97
N ILE A 100 24.36 -24.92 -6.08
CA ILE A 100 23.71 -24.66 -4.79
C ILE A 100 22.37 -23.97 -5.00
N PHE A 101 22.33 -22.95 -5.87
CA PHE A 101 21.12 -22.19 -6.15
C PHE A 101 19.95 -23.07 -6.61
N ALA A 102 20.21 -24.07 -7.45
CA ALA A 102 19.21 -25.02 -7.93
C ALA A 102 18.59 -25.89 -6.82
N THR A 103 19.28 -26.07 -5.70
CA THR A 103 18.77 -26.82 -4.53
C THR A 103 17.84 -25.99 -3.63
N LEU A 104 17.80 -24.67 -3.82
CA LEU A 104 17.04 -23.78 -2.96
C LEU A 104 15.52 -23.87 -3.24
N PRO A 105 14.67 -23.74 -2.20
CA PRO A 105 13.23 -23.60 -2.38
C PRO A 105 12.85 -22.47 -3.35
N ALA A 106 11.74 -22.61 -4.06
CA ALA A 106 11.31 -21.64 -5.06
C ALA A 106 11.12 -20.22 -4.49
N GLU A 107 10.60 -20.09 -3.26
CA GLU A 107 10.46 -18.79 -2.59
C GLU A 107 11.80 -18.18 -2.18
N GLU A 108 12.75 -19.02 -1.74
CA GLU A 108 14.09 -18.58 -1.36
C GLU A 108 14.84 -18.05 -2.58
N ARG A 109 14.75 -18.72 -3.73
CA ARG A 109 15.39 -18.30 -4.99
C ARG A 109 15.01 -16.88 -5.43
N LYS A 110 13.84 -16.38 -5.05
CA LYS A 110 13.38 -15.01 -5.37
C LYS A 110 14.19 -13.91 -4.67
N LEU A 111 14.92 -14.27 -3.61
CA LEU A 111 15.73 -13.35 -2.83
C LEU A 111 17.14 -13.19 -3.41
N TRP A 112 17.48 -13.92 -4.46
CA TRP A 112 18.79 -13.92 -5.08
C TRP A 112 18.74 -13.22 -6.44
N HIS A 113 19.86 -12.63 -6.84
CA HIS A 113 20.04 -11.98 -8.12
C HIS A 113 21.23 -12.56 -8.88
N THR A 114 21.30 -12.30 -10.18
CA THR A 114 22.43 -12.71 -11.03
C THR A 114 23.42 -11.55 -11.12
N HIS A 115 24.71 -11.84 -11.31
CA HIS A 115 25.75 -10.83 -11.56
C HIS A 115 26.04 -10.62 -13.04
N GLU A 116 25.34 -11.35 -13.93
CA GLU A 116 25.67 -11.42 -15.35
C GLU A 116 25.71 -10.04 -15.99
N PHE A 117 24.67 -9.23 -15.78
CA PHE A 117 24.59 -7.90 -16.40
C PHE A 117 25.67 -6.97 -15.84
N GLU A 118 25.92 -6.97 -14.53
CA GLU A 118 26.95 -6.09 -13.97
C GLU A 118 28.33 -6.44 -14.51
N VAL A 119 28.64 -7.74 -14.60
CA VAL A 119 29.89 -8.23 -15.18
C VAL A 119 30.00 -7.84 -16.65
N LYS A 120 29.01 -8.19 -17.47
CA LYS A 120 29.04 -7.99 -18.93
C LYS A 120 28.93 -6.53 -19.35
N SER A 121 28.30 -5.68 -18.54
CA SER A 121 28.21 -4.24 -18.80
C SER A 121 29.46 -3.46 -18.37
N GLY A 122 30.41 -4.10 -17.68
CA GLY A 122 31.55 -3.42 -17.08
C GLY A 122 31.18 -2.59 -15.83
N MET A 123 29.96 -2.74 -15.32
CA MET A 123 29.55 -2.14 -14.05
C MET A 123 30.29 -2.76 -12.87
N LEU A 124 30.41 -4.08 -12.81
CA LEU A 124 31.21 -4.74 -11.77
C LEU A 124 32.69 -4.70 -12.16
N ILE A 125 33.54 -4.21 -11.27
CA ILE A 125 34.99 -4.19 -11.48
C ILE A 125 35.74 -4.70 -10.26
N MET A 126 36.99 -5.08 -10.48
CA MET A 126 38.00 -5.17 -9.41
C MET A 126 38.92 -3.95 -9.51
N PRO A 127 38.88 -3.01 -8.55
CA PRO A 127 39.82 -1.89 -8.53
C PRO A 127 41.28 -2.35 -8.58
N ALA A 128 42.07 -1.77 -9.48
CA ALA A 128 43.46 -2.15 -9.68
C ALA A 128 44.34 -1.79 -8.47
N PRO A 129 45.14 -2.73 -7.92
CA PRO A 129 46.12 -2.41 -6.90
C PRO A 129 47.20 -1.48 -7.45
N ALA A 130 47.65 -0.54 -6.62
CA ALA A 130 48.71 0.38 -6.99
C ALA A 130 50.00 -0.38 -7.39
N GLY A 131 50.55 -0.04 -8.56
CA GLY A 131 51.81 -0.61 -9.06
C GLY A 131 51.67 -1.91 -9.86
N VAL A 132 50.46 -2.45 -10.05
CA VAL A 132 50.23 -3.60 -10.94
C VAL A 132 49.99 -3.12 -12.38
N PRO A 133 50.68 -3.68 -13.40
CA PRO A 133 50.43 -3.29 -14.79
C PRO A 133 49.01 -3.61 -15.27
N ASP A 134 48.38 -2.66 -15.96
CA ASP A 134 46.97 -2.76 -16.40
C ASP A 134 46.67 -4.03 -17.21
N ALA A 135 47.57 -4.47 -18.09
CA ALA A 135 47.36 -5.66 -18.90
C ALA A 135 47.32 -6.95 -18.06
N VAL A 136 48.15 -7.02 -17.02
CA VAL A 136 48.19 -8.16 -16.08
C VAL A 136 46.93 -8.13 -15.21
N TRP A 137 46.57 -6.95 -14.70
CA TRP A 137 45.37 -6.79 -13.89
C TRP A 137 44.09 -7.10 -14.67
N GLU A 138 44.00 -6.65 -15.91
CA GLU A 138 42.85 -6.92 -16.78
C GLU A 138 42.64 -8.42 -17.00
N ALA A 139 43.71 -9.18 -17.21
CA ALA A 139 43.61 -10.63 -17.38
C ALA A 139 43.11 -11.31 -16.11
N ALA A 140 43.62 -10.90 -14.94
CA ALA A 140 43.18 -11.42 -13.64
C ALA A 140 41.72 -11.05 -13.34
N GLU A 141 41.34 -9.79 -13.54
CA GLU A 141 39.97 -9.31 -13.36
C GLU A 141 39.01 -10.02 -14.31
N THR A 142 39.38 -10.21 -15.58
CA THR A 142 38.53 -10.91 -16.57
C THR A 142 38.34 -12.38 -16.20
N ALA A 143 39.37 -13.05 -15.68
CA ALA A 143 39.26 -14.41 -15.17
C ALA A 143 38.30 -14.47 -13.96
N GLU A 144 38.44 -13.56 -13.00
CA GLU A 144 37.52 -13.47 -11.86
C GLU A 144 36.07 -13.21 -12.32
N MET A 145 35.88 -12.36 -13.33
CA MET A 145 34.56 -12.09 -13.90
C MET A 145 33.92 -13.33 -14.55
N GLN A 146 34.71 -14.24 -15.11
CA GLN A 146 34.20 -15.50 -15.65
C GLN A 146 33.62 -16.39 -14.53
N ASP A 147 34.19 -16.33 -13.34
CA ASP A 147 33.72 -17.07 -12.17
C ASP A 147 32.56 -16.34 -11.45
N VAL A 148 32.53 -15.01 -11.48
CA VAL A 148 31.47 -14.19 -10.86
C VAL A 148 30.20 -14.10 -11.70
N ALA A 149 30.29 -14.06 -13.04
CA ALA A 149 29.12 -13.97 -13.89
C ALA A 149 28.04 -15.05 -13.61
N PRO A 150 28.39 -16.35 -13.44
CA PRO A 150 27.40 -17.42 -13.25
C PRO A 150 26.86 -17.56 -11.83
N ILE A 151 27.47 -16.95 -10.80
CA ILE A 151 27.01 -17.13 -9.42
C ILE A 151 25.83 -16.21 -9.09
N TYR A 152 25.04 -16.62 -8.09
CA TYR A 152 23.86 -15.91 -7.61
C TYR A 152 24.15 -15.22 -6.28
N GLY A 153 23.78 -13.95 -6.14
CA GLY A 153 24.02 -13.12 -4.95
C GLY A 153 22.75 -12.90 -4.12
N LYS A 154 22.86 -12.98 -2.79
CA LYS A 154 21.82 -12.56 -1.83
C LYS A 154 22.41 -11.50 -0.91
N THR A 155 21.88 -10.30 -1.01
CA THR A 155 22.49 -9.11 -0.41
C THR A 155 21.52 -8.38 0.50
N TYR A 156 21.96 -8.06 1.70
CA TYR A 156 21.24 -7.20 2.62
C TYR A 156 22.08 -5.99 3.01
N HIS A 157 21.50 -4.81 2.86
CA HIS A 157 22.06 -3.58 3.43
C HIS A 157 21.36 -3.25 4.75
N PHE A 158 22.16 -2.97 5.78
CA PHE A 158 21.74 -2.57 7.11
C PHE A 158 21.70 -1.04 7.27
N TRP A 159 22.38 -0.29 6.39
CA TRP A 159 22.45 1.17 6.46
C TRP A 159 22.08 1.81 5.12
N GLN A 160 21.04 2.65 5.13
CA GLN A 160 20.58 3.42 3.96
C GLN A 160 21.32 4.75 3.83
N VAL A 161 22.57 4.68 3.36
CA VAL A 161 23.47 5.85 3.27
C VAL A 161 23.01 6.90 2.26
N ASP A 162 22.23 6.51 1.25
CA ASP A 162 21.66 7.41 0.23
C ASP A 162 20.59 8.36 0.80
N ARG A 163 19.96 8.01 1.92
CA ARG A 163 19.03 8.89 2.64
C ARG A 163 19.75 9.93 3.50
N GLY A 164 21.06 9.78 3.70
CA GLY A 164 21.84 10.59 4.64
C GLY A 164 21.60 10.21 6.11
N ASP A 165 21.10 9.00 6.38
CA ASP A 165 20.86 8.55 7.77
C ASP A 165 22.21 8.51 8.54
N PRO A 166 22.32 9.13 9.72
CA PRO A 166 23.59 9.27 10.45
C PRO A 166 24.05 7.99 11.17
N VAL A 167 23.14 7.03 11.34
CA VAL A 167 23.39 5.68 11.86
C VAL A 167 22.50 4.67 11.11
N PRO A 168 22.74 3.35 11.21
CA PRO A 168 21.85 2.34 10.64
C PRO A 168 20.44 2.43 11.25
N MET A 169 19.45 2.86 10.46
CA MET A 169 18.06 3.03 10.88
C MET A 169 17.13 2.07 10.14
N GLY A 170 16.19 1.48 10.88
CA GLY A 170 15.13 0.61 10.34
C GLY A 170 15.57 -0.85 10.14
N GLU A 171 14.79 -1.57 9.34
CA GLU A 171 15.05 -2.99 9.05
C GLU A 171 16.09 -3.19 7.93
N PRO A 172 16.81 -4.32 7.92
CA PRO A 172 17.68 -4.69 6.80
C PRO A 172 16.93 -4.69 5.47
N GLN A 173 17.53 -4.08 4.45
CA GLN A 173 16.94 -3.99 3.12
C GLN A 173 17.53 -5.04 2.20
N LEU A 174 16.67 -5.83 1.56
CA LEU A 174 17.09 -6.73 0.48
C LEU A 174 17.52 -5.89 -0.72
N MET A 175 18.71 -6.18 -1.22
CA MET A 175 19.32 -5.50 -2.35
C MET A 175 19.35 -6.41 -3.58
N GLY A 176 19.21 -5.79 -4.74
CA GLY A 176 19.35 -6.45 -6.03
C GLY A 176 20.47 -5.84 -6.87
N SER A 177 20.87 -6.59 -7.88
CA SER A 177 21.79 -6.20 -8.94
C SER A 177 21.03 -5.87 -10.22
N PHE A 178 21.46 -4.84 -10.94
CA PHE A 178 20.85 -4.46 -12.21
C PHE A 178 20.94 -5.61 -13.23
N VAL A 179 19.88 -5.82 -14.01
CA VAL A 179 19.79 -6.93 -14.99
C VAL A 179 19.69 -6.45 -16.44
N SER A 180 19.52 -5.14 -16.64
CA SER A 180 19.44 -4.51 -17.95
C SER A 180 19.66 -2.99 -17.88
N ASN A 181 19.94 -2.36 -19.02
CA ASN A 181 20.02 -0.89 -19.11
C ASN A 181 18.70 -0.20 -18.75
N GLU A 182 17.57 -0.84 -19.01
CA GLU A 182 16.25 -0.34 -18.63
C GLU A 182 16.10 -0.32 -17.11
N SER A 183 16.55 -1.37 -16.41
CA SER A 183 16.55 -1.40 -14.93
C SER A 183 17.43 -0.30 -14.34
N VAL A 184 18.56 0.01 -14.98
CA VAL A 184 19.42 1.13 -14.59
C VAL A 184 18.69 2.46 -14.73
N LYS A 185 17.96 2.67 -15.83
CA LYS A 185 17.19 3.91 -16.07
C LYS A 185 16.07 4.14 -15.05
N VAL A 186 15.58 3.09 -14.38
CA VAL A 186 14.60 3.25 -13.28
C VAL A 186 15.24 3.93 -12.08
N ALA A 187 16.46 3.56 -11.71
CA ALA A 187 17.19 4.13 -10.57
C ALA A 187 17.93 5.43 -10.94
N HIS A 188 18.44 5.51 -12.17
CA HIS A 188 19.24 6.62 -12.67
C HIS A 188 18.82 6.96 -14.11
N PRO A 189 17.85 7.88 -14.30
CA PRO A 189 17.25 8.15 -15.61
C PRO A 189 18.23 8.57 -16.72
N ALA A 190 19.39 9.13 -16.36
CA ALA A 190 20.46 9.48 -17.28
C ALA A 190 21.20 8.24 -17.87
N GLY A 191 20.93 7.04 -17.35
CA GLY A 191 21.44 5.78 -17.87
C GLY A 191 22.80 5.37 -17.33
N LEU A 192 23.29 4.22 -17.80
CA LEU A 192 24.48 3.54 -17.27
C LEU A 192 25.75 4.40 -17.31
N ASP A 193 26.02 5.07 -18.43
CA ASP A 193 27.22 5.90 -18.57
C ASP A 193 27.30 6.97 -17.47
N SER A 194 26.18 7.64 -17.19
CA SER A 194 26.10 8.68 -16.17
C SER A 194 26.18 8.12 -14.75
N LEU A 195 25.62 6.93 -14.50
CA LEU A 195 25.73 6.26 -13.20
C LEU A 195 27.20 5.93 -12.88
N LEU A 196 27.96 5.48 -13.89
CA LEU A 196 29.33 5.01 -13.73
C LEU A 196 30.38 6.11 -13.89
N GLU A 197 30.01 7.34 -14.25
CA GLU A 197 30.96 8.41 -14.60
C GLU A 197 31.95 8.72 -13.47
N ASP A 198 31.45 9.00 -12.27
CA ASP A 198 32.28 9.33 -11.10
C ASP A 198 33.18 8.15 -10.71
N ARG A 199 32.60 6.94 -10.69
CA ARG A 199 33.33 5.70 -10.42
C ARG A 199 34.46 5.49 -11.42
N ASN A 200 34.16 5.59 -12.72
CA ASN A 200 35.12 5.40 -13.80
C ASN A 200 36.28 6.38 -13.67
N LYS A 201 36.00 7.64 -13.32
CA LYS A 201 37.01 8.65 -13.05
C LYS A 201 37.88 8.31 -11.83
N ARG A 202 37.28 7.90 -10.70
CA ARG A 202 38.00 7.55 -9.47
C ARG A 202 38.93 6.36 -9.64
N PHE A 203 38.48 5.32 -10.34
CA PHE A 203 39.26 4.10 -10.54
C PHE A 203 40.06 4.05 -11.84
N GLY A 204 39.95 5.08 -12.70
CA GLY A 204 40.66 5.13 -13.98
C GLY A 204 40.24 4.04 -14.97
N VAL A 205 38.96 3.65 -14.96
CA VAL A 205 38.44 2.54 -15.79
C VAL A 205 37.44 3.02 -16.85
N ASP A 206 37.36 2.29 -17.95
CA ASP A 206 36.31 2.46 -18.98
C ASP A 206 35.43 1.21 -19.03
N HIS A 207 34.21 1.33 -18.50
CA HIS A 207 33.26 0.22 -18.45
C HIS A 207 32.91 -0.35 -19.83
N ARG A 208 32.95 0.45 -20.91
CA ARG A 208 32.65 -0.04 -22.27
C ARG A 208 33.78 -0.92 -22.79
N GLN A 209 35.03 -0.59 -22.47
CA GLN A 209 36.17 -1.45 -22.79
C GLN A 209 36.12 -2.75 -21.98
N LYS A 210 35.75 -2.67 -20.69
CA LYS A 210 35.53 -3.86 -19.85
C LYS A 210 34.44 -4.74 -20.45
N ALA A 211 33.29 -4.16 -20.81
CA ALA A 211 32.18 -4.87 -21.45
C ALA A 211 32.63 -5.60 -22.72
N LYS A 212 33.35 -4.90 -23.62
CA LYS A 212 33.88 -5.48 -24.86
C LYS A 212 34.79 -6.68 -24.61
N LYS A 213 35.68 -6.60 -23.61
CA LYS A 213 36.59 -7.71 -23.24
C LYS A 213 35.84 -8.92 -22.66
N ARG A 214 34.61 -8.71 -22.17
CA ARG A 214 33.76 -9.70 -21.49
C ARG A 214 32.63 -10.24 -22.37
N GLU A 215 32.58 -9.86 -23.64
CA GLU A 215 31.58 -10.37 -24.61
C GLU A 215 31.62 -11.89 -24.76
N GLY A 216 32.80 -12.51 -24.56
CA GLY A 216 32.99 -13.96 -24.63
C GLY A 216 32.58 -14.73 -23.37
N ILE A 217 32.09 -14.06 -22.32
CA ILE A 217 31.57 -14.74 -21.13
C ILE A 217 30.21 -15.36 -21.47
N GLU A 218 30.09 -16.68 -21.29
CA GLU A 218 28.88 -17.42 -21.61
C GLU A 218 27.63 -16.83 -20.90
N PRO A 219 26.47 -16.78 -21.58
CA PRO A 219 25.22 -16.39 -20.93
C PRO A 219 24.83 -17.34 -19.80
N VAL A 220 24.30 -16.76 -18.73
CA VAL A 220 23.78 -17.54 -17.60
C VAL A 220 22.30 -17.77 -17.84
N GLU A 221 21.82 -19.00 -17.64
CA GLU A 221 20.40 -19.29 -17.71
C GLU A 221 19.66 -18.46 -16.64
N LYS A 222 18.91 -17.47 -17.10
CA LYS A 222 18.12 -16.61 -16.21
C LYS A 222 16.97 -17.43 -15.68
N HIS A 223 17.07 -17.89 -14.43
CA HIS A 223 15.90 -18.45 -13.77
C HIS A 223 14.79 -17.39 -13.77
N PRO A 224 13.54 -17.73 -14.14
CA PRO A 224 12.46 -16.77 -14.35
C PRO A 224 11.90 -16.21 -13.03
N VAL A 225 12.74 -15.79 -12.09
CA VAL A 225 12.33 -15.05 -10.90
C VAL A 225 13.47 -14.21 -10.30
N ALA A 226 14.05 -13.30 -11.08
CA ALA A 226 14.84 -12.19 -10.53
C ALA A 226 14.19 -10.88 -11.02
N GLY A 227 13.25 -10.37 -10.22
CA GLY A 227 12.43 -9.19 -10.56
C GLY A 227 10.97 -9.26 -10.11
N PHE A 228 10.54 -10.36 -9.48
CA PHE A 228 9.17 -10.48 -8.97
C PHE A 228 9.06 -9.83 -7.59
N ASN A 229 8.44 -8.65 -7.55
CA ASN A 229 8.19 -7.84 -6.36
C ASN A 229 7.19 -8.55 -5.41
N PRO A 230 7.63 -9.10 -4.26
CA PRO A 230 6.74 -9.78 -3.32
C PRO A 230 5.77 -8.82 -2.62
N ARG A 231 5.93 -7.50 -2.76
CA ARG A 231 5.00 -6.49 -2.23
C ARG A 231 3.75 -6.28 -3.10
N THR A 232 3.72 -6.70 -4.36
CA THR A 232 2.52 -6.52 -5.20
C THR A 232 1.36 -7.40 -4.72
N ILE A 233 1.62 -8.62 -4.24
CA ILE A 233 0.58 -9.51 -3.70
C ILE A 233 0.16 -9.07 -2.29
N GLY A 234 1.12 -8.71 -1.42
CA GLY A 234 0.81 -8.26 -0.06
C GLY A 234 0.01 -6.96 -0.02
N ARG A 235 0.32 -6.00 -0.89
CA ARG A 235 -0.39 -4.71 -0.98
C ARG A 235 -1.75 -4.86 -1.66
N LEU A 236 -1.90 -5.75 -2.64
CA LEU A 236 -3.19 -6.05 -3.26
C LEU A 236 -4.13 -6.78 -2.30
N ALA A 237 -3.61 -7.72 -1.49
CA ALA A 237 -4.38 -8.42 -0.46
C ALA A 237 -4.83 -7.47 0.66
N LEU A 238 -3.92 -6.63 1.19
CA LEU A 238 -4.24 -5.65 2.23
C LEU A 238 -5.27 -4.61 1.74
N ASN A 239 -5.11 -4.11 0.51
CA ASN A 239 -6.08 -3.20 -0.10
C ASN A 239 -7.43 -3.89 -0.36
N GLY A 240 -7.42 -5.17 -0.75
CA GLY A 240 -8.62 -5.97 -0.94
C GLY A 240 -9.41 -6.14 0.36
N THR A 241 -8.76 -6.54 1.45
CA THR A 241 -9.38 -6.66 2.77
C THR A 241 -9.89 -5.31 3.26
N SER A 242 -9.10 -4.24 3.14
CA SER A 242 -9.53 -2.89 3.54
C SER A 242 -10.75 -2.43 2.73
N THR A 243 -10.79 -2.70 1.42
CA THR A 243 -11.93 -2.36 0.56
C THR A 243 -13.17 -3.16 0.93
N PHE A 244 -13.02 -4.47 1.18
CA PHE A 244 -14.13 -5.30 1.64
C PHE A 244 -14.69 -4.84 2.99
N CYS A 245 -13.82 -4.56 3.97
CA CYS A 245 -14.22 -4.02 5.27
C CYS A 245 -14.91 -2.67 5.13
N ALA A 246 -14.40 -1.76 4.29
CA ALA A 246 -15.05 -0.48 4.02
C ALA A 246 -16.45 -0.68 3.39
N CYS A 247 -16.57 -1.54 2.38
CA CYS A 247 -17.86 -1.87 1.77
C CYS A 247 -18.84 -2.49 2.78
N ALA A 248 -18.36 -3.39 3.64
CA ALA A 248 -19.17 -4.02 4.68
C ALA A 248 -19.66 -3.00 5.71
N LEU A 249 -18.79 -2.10 6.18
CA LEU A 249 -19.16 -1.02 7.11
C LEU A 249 -20.14 -0.02 6.47
N ILE A 250 -19.97 0.32 5.19
CA ILE A 250 -20.91 1.16 4.45
C ILE A 250 -22.27 0.47 4.36
N TRP A 251 -22.31 -0.81 4.02
CA TRP A 251 -23.55 -1.61 3.93
C TRP A 251 -24.21 -1.83 5.29
N GLU A 252 -23.43 -1.96 6.35
CA GLU A 252 -23.97 -2.20 7.69
C GLU A 252 -24.48 -0.92 8.35
N HIS A 253 -23.77 0.20 8.20
CA HIS A 253 -24.00 1.41 8.98
C HIS A 253 -24.57 2.59 8.19
N LEU A 254 -24.39 2.66 6.88
CA LEU A 254 -24.81 3.82 6.09
C LEU A 254 -26.01 3.52 5.21
N ILE A 255 -25.97 2.42 4.46
CA ILE A 255 -26.94 2.15 3.39
C ILE A 255 -27.36 0.68 3.42
N THR A 256 -28.64 0.38 3.21
CA THR A 256 -29.10 -0.98 2.96
C THR A 256 -30.13 -0.99 1.85
N ILE A 257 -30.20 -2.09 1.08
CA ILE A 257 -31.21 -2.27 0.04
C ILE A 257 -32.12 -3.42 0.47
N GLN A 258 -33.44 -3.22 0.43
CA GLN A 258 -34.40 -4.26 0.78
C GLN A 258 -35.57 -4.33 -0.20
N LEU A 259 -36.06 -5.54 -0.40
CA LEU A 259 -37.28 -5.81 -1.13
C LEU A 259 -38.50 -5.31 -0.34
N SER A 260 -39.36 -4.55 -1.01
CA SER A 260 -40.66 -4.11 -0.50
C SER A 260 -41.75 -5.09 -0.92
N GLU A 261 -42.53 -5.53 0.07
CA GLU A 261 -43.70 -6.37 -0.14
C GLU A 261 -44.88 -5.83 0.68
N GLY A 262 -45.99 -5.56 0.01
CA GLY A 262 -47.26 -5.16 0.62
C GLY A 262 -47.89 -3.92 0.00
N PRO A 263 -49.23 -3.80 0.05
CA PRO A 263 -49.96 -2.74 -0.65
C PRO A 263 -49.93 -1.38 0.06
N SER A 264 -49.43 -1.31 1.29
CA SER A 264 -49.65 -0.15 2.19
C SER A 264 -49.04 1.17 1.73
N MET A 265 -48.00 1.13 0.89
CA MET A 265 -47.32 2.30 0.35
C MET A 265 -47.65 2.54 -1.13
N TYR A 266 -48.65 1.83 -1.68
CA TYR A 266 -49.13 2.10 -3.04
C TYR A 266 -49.84 3.47 -3.09
N PRO A 267 -49.62 4.32 -4.10
CA PRO A 267 -48.87 4.08 -5.34
C PRO A 267 -47.37 4.43 -5.28
N THR A 268 -46.85 4.93 -4.16
CA THR A 268 -45.42 5.28 -4.03
C THR A 268 -44.50 4.07 -4.24
N PHE A 269 -44.87 2.90 -3.72
CA PHE A 269 -44.21 1.64 -4.02
C PHE A 269 -45.21 0.61 -4.56
N ASP A 270 -44.76 -0.21 -5.51
CA ASP A 270 -45.54 -1.34 -5.99
C ASP A 270 -45.76 -2.37 -4.88
N VAL A 271 -46.86 -3.11 -5.01
CA VAL A 271 -47.26 -4.14 -4.03
C VAL A 271 -46.18 -5.22 -3.85
N ARG A 272 -45.39 -5.50 -4.90
CA ARG A 272 -44.27 -6.46 -4.88
C ARG A 272 -43.21 -6.05 -5.89
N GLY A 273 -41.96 -6.38 -5.59
CA GLY A 273 -40.85 -6.34 -6.56
C GLY A 273 -39.97 -5.10 -6.53
N ASP A 274 -40.34 -4.08 -5.74
CA ASP A 274 -39.55 -2.87 -5.59
C ASP A 274 -38.39 -3.09 -4.61
N TRP A 275 -37.16 -2.80 -5.02
CA TRP A 275 -36.01 -2.72 -4.10
C TRP A 275 -35.77 -1.28 -3.69
N LEU A 276 -35.78 -1.07 -2.39
CA LEU A 276 -35.73 0.25 -1.78
C LEU A 276 -34.36 0.49 -1.15
N LEU A 277 -33.75 1.62 -1.51
CA LEU A 277 -32.54 2.13 -0.90
C LEU A 277 -32.89 2.85 0.40
N ILE A 278 -32.32 2.40 1.50
CA ILE A 278 -32.57 2.91 2.84
C ILE A 278 -31.28 3.51 3.40
N SER A 279 -31.31 4.80 3.73
CA SER A 279 -30.25 5.49 4.46
C SER A 279 -30.39 5.26 5.97
N ARG A 280 -29.41 4.58 6.55
CA ARG A 280 -29.30 4.36 8.00
C ARG A 280 -28.71 5.56 8.75
N MET A 281 -28.28 6.61 8.04
CA MET A 281 -27.89 7.88 8.68
C MET A 281 -29.07 8.51 9.46
N HIS A 282 -30.29 8.22 9.02
CA HIS A 282 -31.54 8.66 9.66
C HIS A 282 -32.08 7.68 10.71
N ARG A 283 -31.27 6.71 11.18
CA ARG A 283 -31.66 5.81 12.27
C ARG A 283 -32.05 6.60 13.52
N ASN A 284 -32.98 6.06 14.29
CA ASN A 284 -33.56 6.71 15.47
C ASN A 284 -34.25 8.05 15.15
N GLY A 285 -34.69 8.25 13.90
CA GLY A 285 -35.39 9.44 13.44
C GLY A 285 -34.53 10.70 13.29
N LYS A 286 -33.21 10.57 13.11
CA LYS A 286 -32.34 11.72 12.88
C LYS A 286 -32.64 12.38 11.54
N GLY A 287 -32.92 13.69 11.53
CA GLY A 287 -33.10 14.47 10.30
C GLY A 287 -34.19 13.91 9.37
N ILE A 288 -35.23 13.30 9.95
CA ILE A 288 -36.46 12.97 9.21
C ILE A 288 -37.43 14.15 9.35
N GLU A 289 -38.23 14.37 8.32
CA GLU A 289 -39.20 15.46 8.27
C GLU A 289 -40.57 14.93 7.84
N VAL A 290 -41.61 15.74 8.02
CA VAL A 290 -42.96 15.42 7.53
C VAL A 290 -42.89 15.17 6.03
N GLY A 291 -43.45 14.04 5.60
CA GLY A 291 -43.47 13.58 4.22
C GLY A 291 -42.37 12.59 3.86
N ASP A 292 -41.37 12.41 4.70
CA ASP A 292 -40.37 11.36 4.51
C ASP A 292 -40.98 9.96 4.63
N VAL A 293 -40.40 9.01 3.92
CA VAL A 293 -40.76 7.60 4.07
C VAL A 293 -39.69 6.90 4.90
N VAL A 294 -40.10 6.24 5.97
CA VAL A 294 -39.19 5.59 6.92
C VAL A 294 -39.47 4.10 7.02
N ARG A 295 -38.39 3.33 7.22
CA ARG A 295 -38.44 1.92 7.62
C ARG A 295 -38.25 1.84 9.12
N TYR A 296 -39.14 1.14 9.82
CA TYR A 296 -39.07 0.97 11.27
C TYR A 296 -39.51 -0.43 11.69
N GLY A 297 -39.10 -0.84 12.89
CA GLY A 297 -39.57 -2.06 13.52
C GLY A 297 -41.01 -1.90 14.01
N HIS A 298 -41.88 -2.86 13.70
CA HIS A 298 -43.28 -2.80 14.08
C HIS A 298 -43.43 -2.81 15.62
N PRO A 299 -44.16 -1.86 16.24
CA PRO A 299 -44.18 -1.72 17.70
C PRO A 299 -44.74 -2.94 18.43
N ASN A 300 -45.71 -3.63 17.80
CA ASN A 300 -46.37 -4.78 18.41
C ASN A 300 -45.83 -6.15 17.96
N PHE A 301 -44.97 -6.21 16.94
CA PHE A 301 -44.51 -7.47 16.35
C PHE A 301 -42.99 -7.44 16.17
N GLN A 302 -42.28 -8.12 17.06
CA GLN A 302 -40.83 -8.20 17.02
C GLN A 302 -40.34 -8.88 15.73
N GLY A 303 -39.24 -8.37 15.15
CA GLY A 303 -38.67 -8.89 13.91
C GLY A 303 -39.40 -8.47 12.63
N VAL A 304 -40.57 -7.84 12.73
CA VAL A 304 -41.30 -7.31 11.58
C VAL A 304 -40.89 -5.87 11.31
N HIS A 305 -40.54 -5.56 10.07
CA HIS A 305 -40.24 -4.19 9.64
C HIS A 305 -41.26 -3.73 8.61
N VAL A 306 -41.64 -2.46 8.69
CA VAL A 306 -42.63 -1.84 7.81
C VAL A 306 -42.14 -0.49 7.31
N ALA A 307 -42.63 -0.09 6.13
CA ALA A 307 -42.42 1.23 5.55
C ALA A 307 -43.70 2.07 5.68
N LYS A 308 -43.57 3.31 6.13
CA LYS A 308 -44.66 4.30 6.22
C LYS A 308 -44.14 5.72 6.00
N ARG A 309 -45.04 6.62 5.62
CA ARG A 309 -44.76 8.05 5.50
C ARG A 309 -44.95 8.76 6.85
N VAL A 310 -44.05 9.67 7.16
CA VAL A 310 -44.14 10.57 8.32
C VAL A 310 -45.22 11.61 8.03
N VAL A 311 -46.26 11.63 8.86
CA VAL A 311 -47.38 12.59 8.75
C VAL A 311 -47.27 13.66 9.84
N GLY A 312 -46.66 13.35 10.98
CA GLY A 312 -46.38 14.34 12.01
C GLY A 312 -45.15 13.98 12.83
N MET A 313 -44.49 15.03 13.31
CA MET A 313 -43.27 15.04 14.12
C MET A 313 -43.59 15.31 15.60
N PRO A 314 -42.64 15.10 16.53
CA PRO A 314 -42.82 15.46 17.93
C PRO A 314 -43.41 16.87 18.10
N GLY A 315 -44.47 16.99 18.91
CA GLY A 315 -45.15 18.26 19.17
C GLY A 315 -46.25 18.64 18.17
N ASP A 316 -46.27 18.05 16.97
CA ASP A 316 -47.31 18.31 15.98
C ASP A 316 -48.68 17.81 16.44
N PHE A 317 -49.74 18.47 15.96
CA PHE A 317 -51.11 18.02 16.10
C PHE A 317 -51.56 17.32 14.82
N VAL A 318 -51.99 16.06 14.96
CA VAL A 318 -52.49 15.26 13.83
C VAL A 318 -53.90 14.76 14.11
N CYS A 319 -54.73 14.72 13.08
CA CYS A 319 -56.03 14.08 13.17
C CYS A 319 -55.86 12.56 13.08
N GLN A 320 -56.14 11.85 14.17
CA GLN A 320 -56.12 10.40 14.18
C GLN A 320 -57.42 9.86 13.59
N ASP A 321 -57.44 9.72 12.26
CA ASP A 321 -58.57 9.15 11.54
C ASP A 321 -58.80 7.67 11.88
N LYS A 322 -60.03 7.20 11.63
CA LYS A 322 -60.39 5.79 11.83
C LYS A 322 -59.47 4.87 11.00
N PRO A 323 -58.99 3.77 11.59
CA PRO A 323 -58.18 2.80 10.86
C PRO A 323 -58.86 2.30 9.59
N LEU A 324 -58.08 2.13 8.51
CA LEU A 324 -58.56 1.64 7.21
C LEU A 324 -59.64 2.52 6.54
N SER A 325 -59.88 3.72 7.06
CA SER A 325 -60.78 4.70 6.46
C SER A 325 -60.10 5.46 5.31
N THR A 326 -60.90 5.89 4.35
CA THR A 326 -60.53 6.87 3.31
C THR A 326 -60.88 8.30 3.69
N ASP A 327 -61.70 8.50 4.73
CA ASP A 327 -62.05 9.83 5.22
C ASP A 327 -60.89 10.39 6.06
N ILE A 328 -60.32 11.50 5.58
CA ILE A 328 -59.24 12.22 6.24
C ILE A 328 -59.82 13.46 6.94
N GLY A 329 -59.55 13.63 8.23
CA GLY A 329 -59.86 14.85 8.98
C GLY A 329 -61.34 15.09 9.30
N LYS A 330 -62.24 14.13 9.07
CA LYS A 330 -63.70 14.31 9.27
C LYS A 330 -64.20 13.83 10.64
N GLU A 331 -63.71 12.68 11.10
CA GLU A 331 -64.22 11.99 12.29
C GLU A 331 -63.09 11.58 13.27
N GLY A 332 -61.86 12.01 13.00
CA GLY A 332 -60.70 11.66 13.80
C GLY A 332 -60.55 12.52 15.06
N ASN A 333 -59.88 11.95 16.07
CA ASN A 333 -59.51 12.71 17.27
C ASN A 333 -58.21 13.48 17.00
N MET A 334 -58.17 14.76 17.35
CA MET A 334 -56.93 15.52 17.30
C MET A 334 -56.02 15.09 18.45
N ILE A 335 -54.83 14.60 18.11
CA ILE A 335 -53.83 14.19 19.08
C ILE A 335 -52.55 15.01 18.90
N GLN A 336 -51.92 15.37 20.01
CA GLN A 336 -50.56 15.90 19.98
C GLN A 336 -49.57 14.73 20.00
N ILE A 337 -48.58 14.75 19.11
CA ILE A 337 -47.56 13.71 19.05
C ILE A 337 -46.60 13.87 20.23
N PRO A 338 -46.42 12.84 21.08
CA PRO A 338 -45.49 12.92 22.20
C PRO A 338 -44.05 13.14 21.75
N GLU A 339 -43.25 13.73 22.64
CA GLU A 339 -41.81 13.84 22.43
C GLU A 339 -41.16 12.47 22.14
N GLY A 340 -40.23 12.45 21.19
CA GLY A 340 -39.56 11.24 20.73
C GLY A 340 -40.42 10.25 19.94
N HIS A 341 -41.63 10.63 19.52
CA HIS A 341 -42.53 9.82 18.69
C HIS A 341 -42.84 10.50 17.36
N VAL A 342 -43.23 9.71 16.36
CA VAL A 342 -43.72 10.19 15.07
C VAL A 342 -45.06 9.54 14.75
N PHE A 343 -45.91 10.25 14.01
CA PHE A 343 -47.14 9.67 13.49
C PHE A 343 -46.92 9.23 12.04
N LEU A 344 -47.12 7.94 11.77
CA LEU A 344 -46.80 7.30 10.51
C LEU A 344 -48.07 6.80 9.83
N ALA A 345 -48.23 7.05 8.53
CA ALA A 345 -49.34 6.55 7.73
C ALA A 345 -48.86 5.91 6.43
N GLY A 346 -49.60 4.94 5.90
CA GLY A 346 -49.35 4.40 4.57
C GLY A 346 -50.07 5.21 3.51
N ASP A 347 -49.47 5.34 2.34
CA ASP A 347 -50.08 6.07 1.22
C ASP A 347 -51.35 5.38 0.70
N ASN A 348 -51.46 4.06 0.89
CA ASN A 348 -52.69 3.31 0.63
C ASN A 348 -53.53 3.22 1.90
N LEU A 349 -54.23 4.32 2.22
CA LEU A 349 -54.99 4.49 3.47
C LEU A 349 -55.90 3.31 3.86
N PRO A 350 -56.74 2.73 2.98
CA PRO A 350 -57.60 1.60 3.35
C PRO A 350 -56.86 0.26 3.51
N TRP A 351 -55.61 0.17 3.04
CA TRP A 351 -54.79 -1.05 3.09
C TRP A 351 -53.52 -0.87 3.93
N SER A 352 -53.54 0.08 4.86
CA SER A 352 -52.41 0.39 5.72
C SER A 352 -52.76 0.16 7.18
N ARG A 353 -51.97 -0.70 7.84
CA ARG A 353 -51.92 -0.80 9.30
C ARG A 353 -50.78 0.09 9.80
N ASP A 354 -51.14 1.19 10.44
CA ASP A 354 -50.21 2.29 10.74
C ASP A 354 -50.55 2.99 12.08
N SER A 355 -50.06 4.20 12.32
CA SER A 355 -50.28 4.90 13.58
C SER A 355 -51.76 5.16 13.90
N ARG A 356 -52.66 5.08 12.92
CA ARG A 356 -54.11 5.09 13.19
C ARG A 356 -54.55 3.88 14.03
N ASN A 357 -53.88 2.72 13.86
CA ASN A 357 -54.19 1.48 14.56
C ASN A 357 -53.57 1.38 15.96
N TYR A 358 -52.32 1.82 16.11
CA TYR A 358 -51.54 1.58 17.33
C TYR A 358 -50.91 2.84 17.93
N GLY A 359 -51.23 4.02 17.38
CA GLY A 359 -50.75 5.31 17.88
C GLY A 359 -49.38 5.74 17.35
N PRO A 360 -48.86 6.87 17.86
CA PRO A 360 -47.52 7.36 17.53
C PRO A 360 -46.43 6.31 17.79
N VAL A 361 -45.44 6.26 16.92
CA VAL A 361 -44.34 5.28 16.94
C VAL A 361 -43.09 5.91 17.54
N PRO A 362 -42.42 5.27 18.52
CA PRO A 362 -41.15 5.75 19.04
C PRO A 362 -40.10 5.88 17.93
N MET A 363 -39.44 7.03 17.83
CA MET A 363 -38.41 7.28 16.82
C MET A 363 -37.24 6.29 16.92
N GLY A 364 -36.98 5.73 18.10
CA GLY A 364 -35.98 4.68 18.32
C GLY A 364 -36.24 3.37 17.56
N LEU A 365 -37.48 3.14 17.09
CA LEU A 365 -37.79 1.99 16.22
C LEU A 365 -37.42 2.23 14.76
N ILE A 366 -37.10 3.47 14.37
CA ILE A 366 -36.76 3.83 12.99
C ILE A 366 -35.36 3.32 12.64
N ASN A 367 -35.31 2.41 11.67
CA ASN A 367 -34.06 1.83 11.17
C ASN A 367 -33.38 2.72 10.11
N GLY A 368 -34.15 3.53 9.39
CA GLY A 368 -33.62 4.45 8.38
C GLY A 368 -34.70 5.08 7.50
N LYS A 369 -34.29 6.04 6.69
CA LYS A 369 -35.13 6.74 5.71
C LYS A 369 -35.02 6.03 4.36
N ILE A 370 -36.16 5.73 3.73
CA ILE A 370 -36.20 5.22 2.36
C ILE A 370 -36.03 6.41 1.42
N ILE A 371 -34.95 6.42 0.64
CA ILE A 371 -34.56 7.57 -0.18
C ILE A 371 -34.79 7.34 -1.67
N ALA A 372 -34.79 6.09 -2.14
CA ALA A 372 -34.99 5.79 -3.56
C ALA A 372 -35.54 4.38 -3.77
N ARG A 373 -36.25 4.19 -4.89
CA ARG A 373 -36.42 2.89 -5.53
C ARG A 373 -35.26 2.67 -6.50
N VAL A 374 -34.52 1.58 -6.31
CA VAL A 374 -33.32 1.26 -7.11
C VAL A 374 -33.50 0.06 -8.04
N TRP A 375 -34.58 -0.71 -7.88
CA TRP A 375 -34.98 -1.77 -8.81
C TRP A 375 -36.51 -1.92 -8.80
N PRO A 376 -37.16 -2.24 -9.93
CA PRO A 376 -36.59 -2.49 -11.27
C PRO A 376 -36.01 -1.23 -11.94
N LEU A 377 -35.00 -1.40 -12.82
CA LEU A 377 -34.29 -0.28 -13.46
C LEU A 377 -35.23 0.69 -14.20
N SER A 378 -36.31 0.17 -14.79
CA SER A 378 -37.31 0.98 -15.52
C SER A 378 -38.11 1.94 -14.63
N LYS A 379 -38.03 1.78 -13.31
CA LYS A 379 -38.78 2.56 -12.34
C LYS A 379 -37.88 3.28 -11.33
N MET A 380 -36.57 3.33 -11.54
CA MET A 380 -35.66 3.96 -10.58
C MET A 380 -36.01 5.43 -10.36
N GLU A 381 -36.28 5.80 -9.11
CA GLU A 381 -36.61 7.17 -8.75
C GLU A 381 -36.29 7.46 -7.29
N TRP A 382 -35.98 8.73 -7.00
CA TRP A 382 -35.87 9.23 -5.63
C TRP A 382 -37.26 9.37 -5.02
N VAL A 383 -37.40 9.01 -3.75
CA VAL A 383 -38.64 9.21 -3.01
C VAL A 383 -38.81 10.70 -2.73
N THR A 384 -39.90 11.26 -3.24
CA THR A 384 -40.26 12.67 -3.04
C THR A 384 -41.32 12.81 -1.95
N ASN A 385 -41.40 14.02 -1.39
CA ASN A 385 -42.47 14.40 -0.46
C ASN A 385 -43.67 14.93 -1.26
N PRO A 386 -44.82 14.23 -1.27
CA PRO A 386 -46.02 14.70 -1.96
C PRO A 386 -46.88 15.64 -1.09
N LEU A 387 -46.58 15.79 0.20
CA LEU A 387 -47.38 16.58 1.12
C LEU A 387 -47.19 18.07 0.83
N GLN A 388 -48.32 18.79 0.76
CA GLN A 388 -48.36 20.23 0.58
C GLN A 388 -48.85 20.87 1.88
N PRO A 389 -48.32 22.05 2.27
CA PRO A 389 -48.90 22.84 3.34
C PRO A 389 -50.38 23.09 3.06
N ALA A 390 -51.22 22.96 4.09
CA ALA A 390 -52.64 23.26 3.96
C ALA A 390 -52.83 24.73 3.59
N GLN A 391 -53.50 25.00 2.47
CA GLN A 391 -53.96 26.34 2.12
C GLN A 391 -55.21 26.64 2.95
N LEU A 392 -54.99 27.05 4.20
CA LEU A 392 -56.05 27.59 5.02
C LEU A 392 -56.31 29.00 4.49
N GLU A 393 -57.34 29.16 3.65
CA GLU A 393 -57.89 30.49 3.43
C GLU A 393 -58.22 31.05 4.82
N ALA A 394 -57.66 32.21 5.14
CA ALA A 394 -58.05 32.95 6.33
C ALA A 394 -59.54 33.28 6.17
N GLN A 395 -60.40 32.36 6.57
CA GLN A 395 -61.79 32.66 6.82
C GLN A 395 -61.74 33.67 7.95
N ASN A 396 -61.92 34.94 7.59
CA ASN A 396 -62.06 36.05 8.53
C ASN A 396 -63.08 35.63 9.59
N ILE A 397 -62.58 35.34 10.79
CA ILE A 397 -63.39 35.18 12.00
C ILE A 397 -63.91 36.55 12.41
#